data_AF-A0A1V5KJM0-F1
#
_entry.id   AF-A0A1V5KJM0-F1
#
_cell.length_a   1.000
_cell.length_b   1.000
_cell.length_c   1.000
_cell.angle_alpha   90.00
_cell.angle_beta   90.00
_cell.angle_gamma   90.00
#
_symmetry.space_group_name_H-M   'P 1'
#
loop_
_entity.id
_entity.type
_entity.pdbx_description
1 polymer ?
#
loop_
_entity_poly.entity_id
_entity_poly.type
_entity_poly.pdbx_seq_one_letter_code
_entity_poly.pdbx_strand_id
1 'polypeptide(L)'
;MATRVKQKAAARKANADKRPHASAKYVRVSPRKVQIVIDLIRGKQVDDALAILMYTPKAAAPVVEKLLISAIANAENNLEMDRQSLFVAEVFAKKHTSHITIVLDQKK
;
A
#
# COMPACT_ATOMS: atom_id res chain seq x y z
N MET A 1 31.37 -9.58 -19.71
CA MET A 1 29.89 -9.49 -19.80
C MET A 1 29.19 -9.30 -18.44
N ALA A 2 29.61 -9.97 -17.35
CA ALA A 2 28.90 -9.93 -16.06
C ALA A 2 28.91 -8.56 -15.33
N THR A 3 29.96 -7.76 -15.46
CA THR A 3 30.11 -6.44 -14.81
C THR A 3 29.06 -5.44 -15.28
N ARG A 4 28.76 -5.41 -16.59
CA ARG A 4 27.73 -4.53 -17.17
C ARG A 4 26.31 -4.90 -16.70
N VAL A 5 26.05 -6.18 -16.47
CA VAL A 5 24.76 -6.67 -15.94
C VAL A 5 24.58 -6.23 -14.48
N LYS A 6 25.63 -6.34 -13.66
CA LYS A 6 25.62 -5.85 -12.27
C LYS A 6 25.44 -4.33 -12.19
N GLN A 7 26.14 -3.57 -13.02
CA GLN A 7 25.99 -2.11 -13.10
C GLN A 7 24.58 -1.71 -13.56
N LYS A 8 24.01 -2.39 -14.55
CA LYS A 8 22.62 -2.15 -15.00
C LYS A 8 21.59 -2.49 -13.92
N ALA A 9 21.82 -3.56 -13.14
CA ALA A 9 20.96 -3.91 -12.01
C ALA A 9 21.06 -2.88 -10.87
N ALA A 10 22.26 -2.38 -10.56
CA ALA A 10 22.46 -1.32 -9.58
C ALA A 10 21.77 -0.01 -10.00
N ALA A 11 21.90 0.39 -11.27
CA ALA A 11 21.22 1.57 -11.81
C ALA A 11 19.69 1.46 -11.74
N ARG A 12 19.13 0.27 -11.99
CA ARG A 12 17.68 0.02 -11.83
C ARG A 12 17.23 0.14 -10.38
N LYS A 13 18.03 -0.36 -9.43
CA LYS A 13 17.71 -0.26 -7.99
C LYS A 13 17.79 1.19 -7.49
N ALA A 14 18.72 1.98 -8.02
CA ALA A 14 18.82 3.41 -7.71
C ALA A 14 17.59 4.20 -8.18
N ASN A 15 17.03 3.83 -9.33
CA ASN A 15 15.86 4.48 -9.93
C ASN A 15 14.51 3.95 -9.42
N ALA A 16 14.48 3.02 -8.47
CA ALA A 16 13.24 2.46 -7.96
C ALA A 16 12.54 3.44 -6.99
N ASP A 17 11.21 3.50 -7.03
CA ASP A 17 10.41 4.24 -6.06
C ASP A 17 10.65 3.71 -4.64
N LYS A 18 11.08 4.60 -3.74
CA LYS A 18 11.37 4.29 -2.33
C LYS A 18 10.19 4.56 -1.39
N ARG A 19 9.03 4.94 -1.93
CA ARG A 19 7.86 5.23 -1.11
C ARG A 19 7.45 4.00 -0.29
N PRO A 20 7.02 4.19 0.97
CA PRO A 20 6.55 3.09 1.79
C PRO A 20 5.29 2.50 1.16
N HIS A 21 5.34 1.21 0.91
CA HIS A 21 4.22 0.48 0.34
C HIS A 21 4.09 -0.89 1.01
N ALA A 22 2.88 -1.42 0.96
CA ALA A 22 2.62 -2.79 1.32
C ALA A 22 1.74 -3.44 0.25
N SER A 23 1.89 -4.75 0.09
CA SER A 23 1.09 -5.52 -0.87
C SER A 23 0.62 -6.83 -0.27
N ALA A 24 -0.66 -7.13 -0.41
CA ALA A 24 -1.22 -8.43 -0.12
C ALA A 24 -1.40 -9.21 -1.43
N LYS A 25 -0.81 -10.41 -1.49
CA LYS A 25 -0.89 -11.31 -2.64
C LYS A 25 -1.82 -12.48 -2.35
N TYR A 26 -2.44 -13.03 -3.39
CA TYR A 26 -3.31 -14.21 -3.32
C TYR A 26 -4.58 -14.06 -2.45
N VAL A 27 -5.09 -12.83 -2.33
CA VAL A 27 -6.32 -12.55 -1.57
C VAL A 27 -7.50 -13.26 -2.23
N ARG A 28 -8.22 -14.10 -1.47
CA ARG A 28 -9.40 -14.85 -1.96
C ARG A 28 -10.66 -13.97 -2.01
N VAL A 29 -10.54 -12.77 -2.58
CA VAL A 29 -11.63 -11.81 -2.75
C VAL A 29 -11.58 -11.26 -4.17
N SER A 30 -12.75 -11.13 -4.80
CA SER A 30 -12.84 -10.54 -6.14
C SER A 30 -12.33 -9.09 -6.13
N PRO A 31 -11.48 -8.69 -7.08
CA PRO A 31 -10.95 -7.32 -7.19
C PRO A 31 -12.04 -6.24 -7.17
N ARG A 32 -13.20 -6.50 -7.78
CA ARG A 32 -14.34 -5.57 -7.81
C ARG A 32 -14.91 -5.28 -6.42
N LYS A 33 -14.94 -6.29 -5.54
CA LYS A 33 -15.40 -6.12 -4.15
C LYS A 33 -14.40 -5.31 -3.33
N VAL A 34 -13.11 -5.44 -3.63
CA VAL A 34 -12.05 -4.68 -2.97
C VAL A 34 -12.05 -3.22 -3.44
N GLN A 35 -12.27 -2.95 -4.73
CA GLN A 35 -12.31 -1.58 -5.28
C GLN A 35 -13.27 -0.67 -4.52
N ILE A 36 -14.47 -1.16 -4.20
CA ILE A 36 -15.48 -0.41 -3.42
C ILE A 36 -14.91 0.08 -2.08
N VAL A 37 -14.10 -0.73 -1.41
CA VAL A 37 -13.48 -0.38 -0.12
C VAL A 37 -12.28 0.55 -0.33
N ILE A 38 -11.48 0.28 -1.35
CA ILE A 38 -10.29 1.10 -1.70
C ILE A 38 -10.69 2.54 -2.02
N ASP A 39 -11.79 2.74 -2.74
CA ASP A 39 -12.22 4.09 -3.12
C ASP A 39 -12.65 4.93 -1.91
N LEU A 40 -13.03 4.32 -0.77
CA LEU A 40 -13.37 5.03 0.46
C LEU A 40 -12.15 5.61 1.20
N ILE A 41 -11.00 4.96 1.07
CA ILE A 41 -9.76 5.29 1.81
C ILE A 41 -8.77 6.11 0.98
N ARG A 42 -8.96 6.22 -0.34
CA ARG A 42 -8.05 6.94 -1.23
C ARG A 42 -7.99 8.43 -0.83
N GLY A 43 -6.78 8.95 -0.61
CA GLY A 43 -6.55 10.36 -0.28
C GLY A 43 -6.86 10.75 1.17
N LYS A 44 -7.23 9.80 2.04
CA LYS A 44 -7.50 10.06 3.46
C LYS A 44 -6.25 9.89 4.30
N GLN A 45 -6.25 10.53 5.48
CA GLN A 45 -5.22 10.28 6.47
C GLN A 45 -5.29 8.84 6.96
N VAL A 46 -4.15 8.31 7.40
CA VAL A 46 -4.04 6.92 7.85
C VAL A 46 -5.02 6.60 8.98
N ASP A 47 -5.14 7.48 9.98
CA ASP A 47 -6.02 7.24 11.12
C ASP A 47 -7.51 7.30 10.72
N ASP A 48 -7.88 8.24 9.84
CA ASP A 48 -9.23 8.31 9.27
C ASP A 48 -9.56 7.05 8.44
N ALA A 49 -8.59 6.58 7.64
CA ALA A 49 -8.74 5.38 6.83
C ALA A 49 -8.94 4.14 7.69
N LEU A 50 -8.21 4.02 8.81
CA LEU A 50 -8.41 2.94 9.78
C LEU A 50 -9.82 2.97 10.37
N ALA A 51 -10.28 4.14 10.83
CA ALA A 51 -11.62 4.29 11.37
C ALA A 51 -12.71 3.88 10.35
N ILE A 52 -12.58 4.34 9.09
CA ILE A 52 -13.52 3.98 8.03
C ILE A 52 -13.54 2.48 7.78
N LEU A 53 -12.37 1.83 7.73
CA LEU A 53 -12.29 0.39 7.49
C LEU A 53 -12.92 -0.42 8.62
N MET A 54 -12.74 0.00 9.89
CA MET A 54 -13.33 -0.68 11.05
C MET A 54 -14.87 -0.67 11.03
N TYR A 55 -15.49 0.43 10.59
CA TYR A 55 -16.95 0.57 10.57
C TYR A 55 -17.60 0.22 9.23
N THR A 56 -16.84 -0.19 8.22
CA THR A 56 -17.39 -0.55 6.90
C THR A 56 -17.84 -2.01 6.87
N PRO A 57 -19.13 -2.32 6.67
CA PRO A 57 -19.63 -3.69 6.64
C PRO A 57 -19.38 -4.34 5.27
N LYS A 58 -18.11 -4.59 4.93
CA LYS A 58 -17.69 -5.26 3.68
C LYS A 58 -16.67 -6.35 3.99
N ALA A 59 -16.82 -7.51 3.34
CA ALA A 59 -15.88 -8.63 3.51
C ALA A 59 -14.42 -8.32 3.13
N ALA A 60 -14.19 -7.28 2.32
CA ALA A 60 -12.85 -6.83 1.94
C ALA A 60 -12.19 -5.91 2.99
N ALA A 61 -12.98 -5.29 3.88
CA ALA A 61 -12.47 -4.36 4.90
C ALA A 61 -11.38 -4.97 5.81
N PRO A 62 -11.55 -6.14 6.44
CA PRO A 62 -10.54 -6.68 7.34
C PRO A 62 -9.23 -7.05 6.63
N VAL A 63 -9.27 -7.33 5.32
CA VAL A 63 -8.06 -7.58 4.53
C VAL A 63 -7.32 -6.27 4.28
N VAL A 64 -8.04 -5.22 3.90
CA VAL A 64 -7.45 -3.90 3.62
C VAL A 64 -6.92 -3.26 4.90
N GLU A 65 -7.59 -3.44 6.03
CA GLU A 65 -7.16 -2.97 7.35
C GLU A 65 -5.78 -3.55 7.73
N LYS A 66 -5.62 -4.87 7.65
CA LYS A 66 -4.32 -5.53 7.90
C LYS A 66 -3.22 -5.02 6.97
N LEU A 67 -3.58 -4.75 5.72
CA LEU A 67 -2.66 -4.24 4.72
C LEU A 67 -2.23 -2.80 5.04
N LEU A 68 -3.16 -1.97 5.49
CA LEU A 68 -2.89 -0.60 5.92
C LEU A 68 -1.95 -0.59 7.14
N ILE A 69 -2.21 -1.43 8.15
CA ILE A 69 -1.32 -1.59 9.31
C ILE A 69 0.09 -1.99 8.88
N SER A 70 0.20 -2.93 7.94
CA SER A 70 1.50 -3.32 7.38
C SER A 70 2.20 -2.18 6.62
N ALA A 71 1.45 -1.32 5.93
CA ALA A 71 2.00 -0.17 5.23
C ALA A 71 2.55 0.87 6.22
N ILE A 72 1.83 1.12 7.32
CA ILE A 72 2.26 2.01 8.41
C ILE A 72 3.56 1.48 9.03
N ALA A 73 3.60 0.20 9.38
CA ALA A 73 4.80 -0.42 9.94
C ALA A 73 6.01 -0.32 8.99
N ASN A 74 5.80 -0.39 7.67
CA ASN A 74 6.86 -0.20 6.70
C ASN A 74 7.34 1.26 6.63
N ALA A 75 6.44 2.22 6.82
CA ALA A 75 6.79 3.64 6.86
C ALA A 75 7.58 3.98 8.13
N GLU A 76 7.16 3.47 9.29
CA GLU A 76 7.83 3.68 10.57
C GLU A 76 9.21 3.02 10.59
N ASN A 77 9.32 1.73 10.23
CA ASN A 77 10.57 0.98 10.39
C ASN A 77 11.62 1.26 9.31
N ASN A 78 11.23 1.57 8.07
CA ASN A 78 12.20 1.73 6.97
C ASN A 78 12.55 3.20 6.68
N LEU A 79 11.66 4.13 7.01
CA LEU A 79 11.77 5.54 6.64
C LEU A 79 11.64 6.48 7.85
N GLU A 80 11.43 5.94 9.07
CA GLU A 80 11.30 6.70 10.32
C GLU A 80 10.24 7.82 10.21
N MET A 81 9.18 7.55 9.46
CA MET A 81 8.10 8.50 9.19
C MET A 81 7.12 8.58 10.36
N ASP A 82 6.69 9.80 10.71
CA ASP A 82 5.67 10.00 11.73
C ASP A 82 4.26 9.64 11.20
N ARG A 83 3.54 8.83 11.98
CA ARG A 83 2.22 8.30 11.66
C ARG A 83 1.17 9.39 11.43
N GLN A 84 1.26 10.49 12.18
CA GLN A 84 0.25 11.56 12.11
C GLN A 84 0.28 12.34 10.79
N SER A 85 1.40 12.30 10.08
CA SER A 85 1.57 12.98 8.78
C SER A 85 1.31 12.07 7.58
N LEU A 86 1.08 10.78 7.80
CA LEU A 86 0.89 9.80 6.73
C LEU A 86 -0.52 9.83 6.16
N PHE A 87 -0.61 9.80 4.84
CA PHE A 87 -1.86 9.65 4.12
C PHE A 87 -1.75 8.59 3.03
N VAL A 88 -2.92 8.12 2.61
CA VAL A 88 -3.05 7.09 1.57
C VAL A 88 -2.95 7.76 0.19
N ALA A 89 -1.76 7.76 -0.39
CA ALA A 89 -1.49 8.40 -1.67
C ALA A 89 -2.05 7.59 -2.84
N GLU A 90 -1.70 6.31 -2.93
CA GLU A 90 -2.14 5.44 -4.02
C GLU A 90 -2.60 4.08 -3.49
N VAL A 91 -3.71 3.61 -4.05
CA VAL A 91 -4.22 2.27 -3.74
C VAL A 91 -4.83 1.67 -4.98
N PHE A 92 -4.40 0.45 -5.30
CA PHE A 92 -4.88 -0.27 -6.48
C PHE A 92 -5.06 -1.76 -6.20
N ALA A 93 -6.08 -2.33 -6.86
CA ALA A 93 -6.34 -3.78 -6.89
C ALA A 93 -6.13 -4.29 -8.33
N LYS A 94 -5.27 -5.29 -8.50
CA LYS A 94 -5.01 -5.93 -9.80
C LYS A 94 -6.03 -7.03 -10.08
N LYS A 95 -6.62 -6.99 -11.29
CA LYS A 95 -7.72 -7.87 -11.69
C LYS A 95 -7.33 -9.36 -11.78
N HIS A 96 -6.13 -9.67 -12.25
CA HIS A 96 -5.76 -11.05 -12.59
C HIS A 96 -5.16 -11.83 -11.41
N THR A 97 -4.46 -11.17 -10.50
CA THR A 97 -3.71 -11.84 -9.42
C THR A 97 -4.33 -11.68 -8.04
N SER A 98 -5.49 -11.01 -7.92
CA SER A 98 -6.06 -10.63 -6.62
C SER A 98 -5.01 -10.01 -5.69
N HIS A 99 -4.22 -9.10 -6.26
CA HIS A 99 -3.19 -8.35 -5.55
C HIS A 99 -3.73 -6.99 -5.17
N ILE A 100 -3.54 -6.61 -3.92
CA ILE A 100 -3.87 -5.28 -3.40
C ILE A 100 -2.55 -4.62 -3.01
N THR A 101 -2.38 -3.36 -3.38
CA THR A 101 -1.20 -2.57 -3.01
C THR A 101 -1.65 -1.22 -2.48
N ILE A 102 -1.07 -0.81 -1.34
CA ILE A 102 -1.24 0.51 -0.72
C ILE A 102 0.13 1.17 -0.71
N VAL A 103 0.18 2.42 -1.16
CA VAL A 103 1.34 3.30 -1.08
C VAL A 103 0.96 4.46 -0.16
N LEU A 104 1.80 4.70 0.85
CA LEU A 104 1.67 5.83 1.74
C LEU A 104 2.64 6.93 1.31
N ASP A 105 2.24 8.17 1.56
CA ASP A 105 3.11 9.35 1.40
C ASP A 105 2.86 10.30 2.57
N GLN A 106 3.78 11.25 2.77
CA GLN A 106 3.60 12.29 3.78
C GLN A 106 2.93 13.51 3.18
N LYS A 107 1.94 14.03 3.91
CA LYS A 107 1.26 15.26 3.54
C LYS A 107 2.24 16.40 3.76
N LYS A 108 2.63 17.09 2.68
CA LYS A 108 3.49 18.28 2.74
C LYS A 108 2.87 19.39 3.58
#